data_AF-A0A8T1MN62-F1
#
_entry.id   AF-A0A8T1MN62-F1
#
_cell.length_a   1.000
_cell.length_b   1.000
_cell.length_c   1.000
_cell.angle_alpha   90.00
_cell.angle_beta   90.00
_cell.angle_gamma   90.00
#
_symmetry.space_group_name_H-M   'P 1'
#
loop_
_entity.id
_entity.type
_entity.pdbx_description
1 polymer ?
#
loop_
_entity_poly.entity_id
_entity_poly.type
_entity_poly.pdbx_seq_one_letter_code
_entity_poly.pdbx_strand_id
1 'polypeptide(L)'
;MTNRMQGTSVVEDLQKELDSIKCDLDTVTRKIRVLDKERQALQKKYSETETKLRTAQVRELSTGSNSSPYDRADGFPWSFEVLRVQRELFHLSAFRPLQLRAINATLDGKDVILVMPTGAGKSLVYQLPALLDHSRFRSGQNTNPVTLVISPLVSLMTDQTMNLTRSGIPEGMVKVFDANTPLTEQKEILDSLVGKSTKKSISLRLLYVTPEKLAKSKRLLNRLEAAYSKGLLGRIAIDEVHCLSQWGHDFRPDYQFLHVLRRQFPTVPILGITATASGNVIVDVQSMLGLQPDKCLVVRSCYNRKNLYYEMLIRK
;
A
#
# COMPACT_ATOMS: atom_id res chain seq x y z
N MET A 1 84.72 24.96 -7.11
CA MET A 1 83.97 24.89 -5.85
C MET A 1 82.67 25.72 -5.89
N THR A 2 82.00 25.87 -7.04
CA THR A 2 80.86 26.81 -7.20
C THR A 2 79.48 26.15 -7.39
N ASN A 3 79.40 24.82 -7.57
CA ASN A 3 78.10 24.13 -7.76
C ASN A 3 77.44 23.57 -6.48
N ARG A 4 78.09 23.71 -5.31
CA ARG A 4 77.53 23.19 -4.03
C ARG A 4 76.74 24.22 -3.23
N MET A 5 76.85 25.52 -3.52
CA MET A 5 76.15 26.58 -2.78
C MET A 5 74.79 26.98 -3.39
N GLN A 6 74.54 26.72 -4.68
CA GLN A 6 73.23 26.98 -5.30
C GLN A 6 72.18 25.89 -5.01
N GLY A 7 72.61 24.63 -4.83
CA GLY A 7 71.69 23.53 -4.54
C GLY A 7 71.10 23.55 -3.13
N THR A 8 71.81 24.08 -2.14
CA THR A 8 71.33 24.21 -0.75
C THR A 8 70.25 25.26 -0.60
N SER A 9 70.33 26.38 -1.33
CA SER A 9 69.32 27.46 -1.31
C SER A 9 67.96 27.01 -1.84
N VAL A 10 67.94 26.24 -2.94
CA VAL A 10 66.69 25.74 -3.53
C VAL A 10 66.02 24.71 -2.62
N VAL A 11 66.81 23.86 -1.95
CA VAL A 11 66.28 22.87 -1.00
C VAL A 11 65.69 23.56 0.24
N GLU A 12 66.31 24.62 0.75
CA GLU A 12 65.79 25.39 1.89
C GLU A 12 64.49 26.13 1.54
N ASP A 13 64.38 26.68 0.34
CA ASP A 13 63.17 27.39 -0.10
C ASP A 13 62.00 26.43 -0.34
N LEU A 14 62.26 25.28 -0.97
CA LEU A 14 61.26 24.21 -1.11
C LEU A 14 60.83 23.63 0.25
N GLN A 15 61.75 23.56 1.22
CA GLN A 15 61.42 23.11 2.57
C GLN A 15 60.48 24.09 3.28
N LYS A 16 60.72 25.40 3.16
CA LYS A 16 59.82 26.44 3.69
C LYS A 16 58.44 26.40 3.03
N GLU A 17 58.40 26.22 1.71
CA GLU A 17 57.14 26.10 0.97
C GLU A 17 56.36 24.84 1.40
N LEU A 18 57.04 23.72 1.56
CA LEU A 18 56.45 22.47 2.05
C LEU A 18 55.87 22.63 3.47
N ASP A 19 56.57 23.34 4.35
CA ASP A 19 56.11 23.56 5.72
C ASP A 19 54.94 24.56 5.78
N SER A 20 54.91 25.55 4.88
CA SER A 20 53.74 26.42 4.69
C SER A 20 52.51 25.62 4.20
N ILE A 21 52.69 24.77 3.19
CA ILE A 21 51.61 23.94 2.64
C ILE A 21 51.08 22.97 3.70
N LYS A 22 51.94 22.36 4.53
CA LYS A 22 51.51 21.52 5.65
C LYS A 22 50.65 22.29 6.65
N CYS A 23 51.03 23.52 6.98
CA CYS A 23 50.26 24.37 7.89
C CYS A 23 48.85 24.69 7.34
N ASP A 24 48.76 24.98 6.04
CA ASP A 24 47.49 25.20 5.36
C ASP A 24 46.63 23.93 5.33
N LEU A 25 47.26 22.77 5.07
CA LEU A 25 46.59 21.47 5.04
C LEU A 25 46.04 21.09 6.42
N ASP A 26 46.78 21.37 7.50
CA ASP A 26 46.30 21.20 8.87
C ASP A 26 45.13 22.13 9.18
N THR A 27 45.16 23.36 8.65
CA THR A 27 44.08 24.33 8.83
C THR A 27 42.81 23.92 8.11
N VAL A 28 42.91 23.44 6.87
CA VAL A 28 41.77 22.89 6.12
C VAL A 28 41.24 21.63 6.81
N THR A 29 42.12 20.73 7.27
CA THR A 29 41.74 19.52 7.99
C THR A 29 40.96 19.83 9.27
N ARG A 30 41.37 20.87 10.01
CA ARG A 30 40.65 21.36 11.20
C ARG A 30 39.26 21.88 10.85
N LYS A 31 39.13 22.65 9.75
CA LYS A 31 37.84 23.14 9.26
C LYS A 31 36.90 22.00 8.85
N ILE A 32 37.41 20.99 8.15
CA ILE A 32 36.63 19.78 7.78
C ILE A 32 36.08 19.10 9.04
N ARG A 33 36.91 18.91 10.08
CA ARG A 33 36.45 18.32 11.35
C ARG A 33 35.33 19.12 12.03
N VAL A 34 35.40 20.45 11.98
CA VAL A 34 34.35 21.32 12.55
C VAL A 34 33.06 21.19 11.73
N LEU A 35 33.15 21.29 10.40
CA LEU A 35 32.01 21.17 9.50
C LEU A 35 31.36 19.78 9.57
N ASP A 36 32.14 18.72 9.76
CA ASP A 36 31.60 17.36 9.93
C ASP A 36 30.82 17.21 11.24
N LYS A 37 31.29 17.81 12.34
CA LYS A 37 30.53 17.85 13.60
C LYS A 37 29.22 18.62 13.42
N GLU A 38 29.25 19.75 12.73
CA GLU A 38 28.06 20.54 12.44
C GLU A 38 27.07 19.77 11.55
N ARG A 39 27.56 19.09 10.50
CA ARG A 39 26.76 18.20 9.65
C ARG A 39 26.07 17.10 10.46
N GLN A 40 26.81 16.43 11.35
CA GLN A 40 26.24 15.38 12.21
C GLN A 40 25.17 15.92 13.16
N ALA A 41 25.40 17.10 13.75
CA ALA A 41 24.43 17.76 14.62
C ALA A 41 23.14 18.14 13.84
N LEU A 42 23.30 18.69 12.64
CA LEU A 42 22.18 19.02 11.75
C LEU A 42 21.41 17.78 11.29
N GLN A 43 22.10 16.68 10.97
CA GLN A 43 21.46 15.40 10.63
C GLN A 43 20.64 14.84 11.79
N LYS A 44 21.16 14.90 13.02
CA LYS A 44 20.41 14.50 14.21
C LYS A 44 19.19 15.40 14.45
N LYS A 45 19.35 16.71 14.31
CA LYS A 45 18.24 17.66 14.44
C LYS A 45 17.18 17.46 13.36
N TYR A 46 17.59 17.13 12.13
CA TYR A 46 16.69 16.79 11.03
C TYR A 46 15.87 15.54 11.36
N SER A 47 16.51 14.43 11.77
CA SER A 47 15.79 13.18 12.07
C SER A 47 14.83 13.31 13.27
N GLU A 48 15.22 14.06 14.29
CA GLU A 48 14.34 14.38 15.42
C GLU A 48 13.14 15.23 14.99
N THR A 49 13.37 16.26 14.18
CA THR A 49 12.31 17.16 13.71
C THR A 49 11.38 16.44 12.74
N GLU A 50 11.91 15.60 11.86
CA GLU A 50 11.14 14.73 10.97
C GLU A 50 10.27 13.76 11.77
N THR A 51 10.81 13.15 12.83
CA THR A 51 10.03 12.27 13.72
C THR A 51 8.93 13.04 14.45
N LYS A 52 9.21 14.25 14.94
CA LYS A 52 8.22 15.14 15.58
C LYS A 52 7.11 15.55 14.61
N LEU A 53 7.47 15.95 13.38
CA LEU A 53 6.53 16.31 12.33
C LEU A 53 5.63 15.11 11.96
N ARG A 54 6.23 13.93 11.76
CA ARG A 54 5.49 12.69 11.49
C ARG A 54 4.58 12.30 12.64
N THR A 55 5.04 12.45 13.89
CA THR A 55 4.21 12.18 15.08
C THR A 55 3.05 13.16 15.20
N ALA A 56 3.26 14.43 14.89
CA ALA A 56 2.23 15.46 14.86
C ALA A 56 1.20 15.18 13.75
N GLN A 57 1.65 14.82 12.54
CA GLN A 57 0.77 14.39 11.44
C GLN A 57 -0.05 13.15 11.81
N VAL A 58 0.58 12.15 12.43
CA VAL A 58 -0.14 10.96 12.93
C VAL A 58 -1.14 11.33 14.02
N ARG A 59 -0.82 12.27 14.92
CA ARG A 59 -1.76 12.80 15.92
C ARG A 59 -2.92 13.54 15.26
N GLU A 60 -2.71 14.37 14.26
CA GLU A 60 -3.79 15.00 13.49
C GLU A 60 -4.69 13.96 12.79
N LEU A 61 -4.08 12.93 12.19
CA LEU A 61 -4.78 11.76 11.64
C LEU A 61 -5.52 10.94 12.71
N SER A 62 -5.12 11.07 13.99
CA SER A 62 -5.73 10.42 15.16
C SER A 62 -6.95 11.18 15.68
N THR A 63 -6.87 12.52 15.64
CA THR A 63 -7.83 13.44 16.25
C THR A 63 -8.96 13.85 15.32
N GLY A 64 -9.09 13.21 14.15
CA GLY A 64 -10.26 13.34 13.28
C GLY A 64 -11.51 12.69 13.88
N SER A 65 -12.02 13.27 14.97
CA SER A 65 -13.39 13.09 15.47
C SER A 65 -14.41 13.91 14.67
N ASN A 66 -14.00 14.53 13.56
CA ASN A 66 -14.92 15.12 12.60
C ASN A 66 -15.46 14.00 11.71
N SER A 67 -16.78 13.88 11.63
CA SER A 67 -17.48 13.01 10.69
C SER A 67 -16.87 13.18 9.29
N SER A 68 -16.35 12.08 8.73
CA SER A 68 -15.87 12.08 7.35
C SER A 68 -17.08 12.19 6.42
N PRO A 69 -16.99 12.90 5.28
CA PRO A 69 -18.06 12.87 4.28
C PRO A 69 -18.33 11.46 3.74
N TYR A 70 -17.41 10.50 3.96
CA TYR A 70 -17.59 9.10 3.58
C TYR A 70 -18.31 8.25 4.63
N ASP A 71 -18.62 8.79 5.82
CA ASP A 71 -19.35 8.06 6.87
C ASP A 71 -20.85 7.90 6.58
N ARG A 72 -21.42 8.74 5.71
CA ARG A 72 -22.84 8.70 5.36
C ARG A 72 -23.17 7.49 4.49
N ALA A 73 -24.39 6.96 4.67
CA ALA A 73 -24.91 5.85 3.88
C ALA A 73 -25.52 6.32 2.55
N ASP A 74 -25.92 7.57 2.45
CA ASP A 74 -26.60 8.19 1.32
C ASP A 74 -25.76 9.30 0.67
N GLY A 75 -26.31 9.97 -0.34
CA GLY A 75 -25.66 11.11 -0.99
C GLY A 75 -24.52 10.75 -1.96
N PHE A 76 -24.27 9.46 -2.22
CA PHE A 76 -23.40 9.00 -3.30
C PHE A 76 -24.23 8.30 -4.39
N PRO A 77 -23.81 8.36 -5.67
CA PRO A 77 -24.49 7.66 -6.76
C PRO A 77 -24.62 6.15 -6.52
N TRP A 78 -23.66 5.54 -5.83
CA TRP A 78 -23.61 4.11 -5.54
C TRP A 78 -24.32 3.70 -4.24
N SER A 79 -24.80 4.65 -3.42
CA SER A 79 -25.35 4.38 -2.08
C SER A 79 -26.42 3.29 -2.07
N PHE A 80 -27.39 3.37 -3.00
CA PHE A 80 -28.45 2.37 -3.12
C PHE A 80 -27.89 0.97 -3.42
N GLU A 81 -26.99 0.88 -4.39
CA GLU A 81 -26.42 -0.39 -4.84
C GLU A 81 -25.52 -1.02 -3.77
N VAL A 82 -24.78 -0.21 -3.01
CA VAL A 82 -23.99 -0.64 -1.84
C VAL A 82 -24.89 -1.26 -0.78
N LEU A 83 -25.99 -0.60 -0.40
CA LEU A 83 -26.92 -1.10 0.60
C LEU A 83 -27.67 -2.36 0.12
N ARG A 84 -28.00 -2.41 -1.17
CA ARG A 84 -28.61 -3.58 -1.80
C ARG A 84 -27.70 -4.80 -1.71
N VAL A 85 -26.46 -4.69 -2.18
CA VAL A 85 -25.48 -5.79 -2.14
C VAL A 85 -25.14 -6.19 -0.70
N GLN A 86 -25.04 -5.23 0.22
CA GLN A 86 -24.87 -5.51 1.64
C GLN A 86 -25.96 -6.45 2.20
N ARG A 87 -27.24 -6.17 1.88
CA ARG A 87 -28.40 -6.91 2.41
C ARG A 87 -28.67 -8.21 1.66
N GLU A 88 -28.69 -8.15 0.33
CA GLU A 88 -29.13 -9.25 -0.52
C GLU A 88 -28.04 -10.29 -0.72
N LEU A 89 -26.78 -9.88 -0.83
CA LEU A 89 -25.67 -10.78 -1.13
C LEU A 89 -24.88 -11.17 0.12
N PHE A 90 -24.52 -10.18 0.95
CA PHE A 90 -23.74 -10.44 2.16
C PHE A 90 -24.60 -10.71 3.39
N HIS A 91 -25.93 -10.55 3.30
CA HIS A 91 -26.87 -10.77 4.40
C HIS A 91 -26.53 -10.02 5.69
N LEU A 92 -25.99 -8.80 5.55
CA LEU A 92 -25.59 -7.95 6.67
C LEU A 92 -26.67 -6.89 6.97
N SER A 93 -27.08 -6.77 8.22
CA SER A 93 -28.04 -5.75 8.67
C SER A 93 -27.45 -4.34 8.70
N ALA A 94 -26.16 -4.22 9.04
CA ALA A 94 -25.44 -2.96 9.10
C ALA A 94 -23.93 -3.14 8.79
N PHE A 95 -23.29 -2.06 8.34
CA PHE A 95 -21.83 -2.00 8.28
C PHE A 95 -21.24 -1.88 9.68
N ARG A 96 -20.14 -2.58 9.91
CA ARG A 96 -19.31 -2.37 11.10
C ARG A 96 -18.59 -1.01 10.97
N PRO A 97 -18.12 -0.44 12.10
CA PRO A 97 -17.40 0.82 12.09
C PRO A 97 -16.29 0.83 11.04
N LEU A 98 -16.14 1.96 10.36
CA LEU A 98 -15.11 2.25 9.33
C LEU A 98 -15.27 1.51 7.98
N GLN A 99 -16.06 0.44 7.89
CA GLN A 99 -16.25 -0.29 6.64
C GLN A 99 -16.86 0.59 5.54
N LEU A 100 -17.98 1.25 5.86
CA LEU A 100 -18.68 2.12 4.91
C LEU A 100 -17.81 3.30 4.46
N ARG A 101 -17.05 3.90 5.39
CA ARG A 101 -16.09 4.96 5.10
C ARG A 101 -15.08 4.53 4.04
N ALA A 102 -14.47 3.37 4.22
CA ALA A 102 -13.47 2.85 3.29
C ALA A 102 -14.11 2.42 1.95
N ILE A 103 -15.30 1.83 1.96
CA ILE A 103 -16.07 1.49 0.76
C ILE A 103 -16.37 2.75 -0.07
N ASN A 104 -16.94 3.78 0.56
CA ASN A 104 -17.29 5.02 -0.13
C ASN A 104 -16.05 5.73 -0.68
N ALA A 105 -14.99 5.86 0.12
CA ALA A 105 -13.75 6.50 -0.32
C ALA A 105 -13.12 5.79 -1.52
N THR A 106 -13.11 4.45 -1.51
CA THR A 106 -12.53 3.67 -2.62
C THR A 106 -13.44 3.59 -3.86
N LEU A 107 -14.74 3.81 -3.73
CA LEU A 107 -15.66 3.98 -4.87
C LEU A 107 -15.53 5.37 -5.50
N ASP A 108 -15.19 6.37 -4.68
CA ASP A 108 -14.86 7.75 -5.08
C ASP A 108 -13.43 7.89 -5.65
N GLY A 109 -12.71 6.78 -5.84
CA GLY A 109 -11.38 6.77 -6.45
C GLY A 109 -10.25 7.25 -5.53
N LYS A 110 -10.49 7.34 -4.22
CA LYS A 110 -9.43 7.66 -3.25
C LYS A 110 -8.58 6.44 -2.92
N ASP A 111 -7.31 6.70 -2.69
CA ASP A 111 -6.42 5.74 -2.04
C ASP A 111 -6.75 5.68 -0.55
N VAL A 112 -6.74 4.47 0.01
CA VAL A 112 -7.15 4.24 1.41
C VAL A 112 -6.16 3.30 2.08
N ILE A 113 -5.74 3.62 3.30
CA ILE A 113 -5.10 2.67 4.21
C ILE A 113 -6.07 2.39 5.36
N LEU A 114 -6.54 1.15 5.45
CA LEU A 114 -7.49 0.69 6.44
C LEU A 114 -6.80 -0.19 7.50
N VAL A 115 -6.81 0.29 8.75
CA VAL A 115 -6.30 -0.44 9.91
C VAL A 115 -7.48 -0.85 10.80
N MET A 116 -7.84 -2.12 10.77
CA MET A 116 -8.96 -2.67 11.55
C MET A 116 -8.60 -4.02 12.16
N PRO A 117 -8.98 -4.32 13.41
CA PRO A 117 -8.61 -5.56 14.07
C PRO A 117 -9.00 -6.81 13.28
N THR A 118 -8.29 -7.92 13.52
CA THR A 118 -8.69 -9.23 13.00
C THR A 118 -10.11 -9.56 13.41
N GLY A 119 -10.87 -10.16 12.49
CA GLY A 119 -12.29 -10.46 12.68
C GLY A 119 -13.22 -9.26 12.49
N ALA A 120 -12.73 -8.04 12.27
CA ALA A 120 -13.58 -6.85 12.09
C ALA A 120 -14.26 -6.76 10.71
N GLY A 121 -14.04 -7.73 9.81
CA GLY A 121 -14.67 -7.77 8.49
C GLY A 121 -13.94 -6.94 7.43
N LYS A 122 -12.61 -6.96 7.43
CA LYS A 122 -11.77 -6.22 6.47
C LYS A 122 -12.04 -6.60 5.02
N SER A 123 -12.32 -7.89 4.77
CA SER A 123 -12.52 -8.42 3.42
C SER A 123 -13.71 -7.80 2.69
N LEU A 124 -14.78 -7.47 3.42
CA LEU A 124 -15.97 -6.83 2.88
C LEU A 124 -15.66 -5.52 2.14
N VAL A 125 -14.65 -4.78 2.59
CA VAL A 125 -14.32 -3.44 2.07
C VAL A 125 -13.83 -3.47 0.63
N TYR A 126 -13.24 -4.57 0.16
CA TYR A 126 -12.90 -4.75 -1.25
C TYR A 126 -13.84 -5.72 -1.98
N GLN A 127 -14.40 -6.71 -1.28
CA GLN A 127 -15.33 -7.68 -1.89
C GLN A 127 -16.64 -7.01 -2.33
N LEU A 128 -17.25 -6.17 -1.48
CA LEU A 128 -18.51 -5.53 -1.80
C LEU A 128 -18.37 -4.59 -3.01
N PRO A 129 -17.40 -3.65 -3.05
CA PRO A 129 -17.19 -2.81 -4.23
C PRO A 129 -16.91 -3.57 -5.52
N ALA A 130 -16.28 -4.75 -5.42
CA ALA A 130 -16.00 -5.60 -6.57
C ALA A 130 -17.26 -6.23 -7.17
N LEU A 131 -18.32 -6.43 -6.37
CA LEU A 131 -19.53 -7.16 -6.74
C LEU A 131 -20.75 -6.26 -7.03
N LEU A 132 -20.63 -4.93 -6.90
CA LEU A 132 -21.69 -3.97 -7.26
C LEU A 132 -22.02 -4.00 -8.75
N ASP A 133 -23.26 -3.75 -9.15
CA ASP A 133 -23.53 -3.45 -10.56
C ASP A 133 -23.24 -1.98 -10.87
N HIS A 134 -22.03 -1.70 -11.39
CA HIS A 134 -21.54 -0.35 -11.67
C HIS A 134 -22.35 0.34 -12.77
N SER A 135 -23.01 -0.40 -13.65
CA SER A 135 -23.87 0.18 -14.70
C SER A 135 -25.04 0.99 -14.14
N ARG A 136 -25.44 0.71 -12.88
CA ARG A 136 -26.54 1.40 -12.19
C ARG A 136 -26.20 2.81 -11.72
N PHE A 137 -24.92 3.14 -11.59
CA PHE A 137 -24.48 4.42 -11.04
C PHE A 137 -23.32 5.06 -11.78
N ARG A 138 -22.79 4.41 -12.83
CA ARG A 138 -21.77 4.98 -13.73
C ARG A 138 -22.33 5.08 -15.14
N SER A 139 -22.75 6.29 -15.50
CA SER A 139 -23.27 6.59 -16.84
C SER A 139 -22.19 6.32 -17.90
N GLY A 140 -22.55 5.59 -18.96
CA GLY A 140 -21.65 5.27 -20.08
C GLY A 140 -20.69 4.09 -19.84
N GLN A 141 -20.73 3.42 -18.68
CA GLN A 141 -19.99 2.18 -18.43
C GLN A 141 -20.93 0.97 -18.39
N ASN A 142 -21.00 0.24 -19.51
CA ASN A 142 -21.75 -1.02 -19.60
C ASN A 142 -20.95 -2.24 -19.09
N THR A 143 -19.76 -2.01 -18.54
CA THR A 143 -18.88 -3.06 -18.03
C THR A 143 -18.58 -2.82 -16.57
N ASN A 144 -18.49 -3.93 -15.86
CA ASN A 144 -18.13 -3.92 -14.47
C ASN A 144 -16.61 -4.14 -14.32
N PRO A 145 -15.89 -3.22 -13.67
CA PRO A 145 -14.45 -3.35 -13.56
C PRO A 145 -14.04 -4.39 -12.50
N VAL A 146 -12.90 -5.05 -12.76
CA VAL A 146 -12.29 -6.05 -11.89
C VAL A 146 -11.58 -5.35 -10.71
N THR A 147 -11.71 -5.93 -9.52
CA THR A 147 -10.84 -5.62 -8.38
C THR A 147 -9.73 -6.67 -8.29
N LEU A 148 -8.49 -6.21 -8.37
CA LEU A 148 -7.31 -7.04 -8.11
C LEU A 148 -7.05 -7.05 -6.61
N VAL A 149 -6.93 -8.23 -6.00
CA VAL A 149 -6.59 -8.39 -4.58
C VAL A 149 -5.28 -9.13 -4.46
N ILE A 150 -4.30 -8.50 -3.82
CA ILE A 150 -2.99 -9.08 -3.54
C ILE A 150 -3.00 -9.52 -2.08
N SER A 151 -2.79 -10.82 -1.84
CA SER A 151 -2.83 -11.38 -0.48
C SER A 151 -1.69 -12.40 -0.31
N PRO A 152 -1.09 -12.51 0.89
CA PRO A 152 0.12 -13.30 1.10
C PRO A 152 -0.13 -14.81 1.19
N LEU A 153 -1.36 -15.24 1.47
CA LEU A 153 -1.67 -16.63 1.79
C LEU A 153 -2.73 -17.21 0.85
N VAL A 154 -2.35 -18.24 0.09
CA VAL A 154 -3.26 -18.97 -0.82
C VAL A 154 -4.42 -19.60 -0.08
N SER A 155 -4.20 -20.14 1.12
CA SER A 155 -5.27 -20.68 1.97
C SER A 155 -6.34 -19.63 2.26
N LEU A 156 -5.92 -18.41 2.65
CA LEU A 156 -6.86 -17.33 2.93
C LEU A 156 -7.66 -16.92 1.68
N MET A 157 -7.00 -16.78 0.53
CA MET A 157 -7.67 -16.45 -0.74
C MET A 157 -8.69 -17.52 -1.15
N THR A 158 -8.31 -18.79 -0.96
CA THR A 158 -9.17 -19.95 -1.24
C THR A 158 -10.38 -19.95 -0.33
N ASP A 159 -10.21 -19.75 0.98
CA ASP A 159 -11.30 -19.67 1.95
C ASP A 159 -12.27 -18.53 1.63
N GLN A 160 -11.74 -17.34 1.29
CA GLN A 160 -12.58 -16.21 0.88
C GLN A 160 -13.39 -16.52 -0.38
N THR A 161 -12.77 -17.16 -1.39
CA THR A 161 -13.44 -17.54 -2.64
C THR A 161 -14.54 -18.58 -2.38
N MET A 162 -14.25 -19.63 -1.60
CA MET A 162 -15.24 -20.64 -1.23
C MET A 162 -16.43 -20.05 -0.48
N ASN A 163 -16.19 -19.11 0.45
CA ASN A 163 -17.26 -18.46 1.19
C ASN A 163 -18.16 -17.60 0.30
N LEU A 164 -17.59 -16.90 -0.69
CA LEU A 164 -18.37 -16.15 -1.68
C LEU A 164 -19.19 -17.08 -2.56
N THR A 165 -18.61 -18.19 -3.03
CA THR A 165 -19.33 -19.20 -3.82
C THR A 165 -20.49 -19.82 -3.04
N ARG A 166 -20.28 -20.16 -1.76
CA ARG A 166 -21.34 -20.66 -0.87
C ARG A 166 -22.45 -19.64 -0.63
N SER A 167 -22.15 -18.35 -0.74
CA SER A 167 -23.11 -17.26 -0.64
C SER A 167 -23.86 -16.99 -1.96
N GLY A 168 -23.70 -17.87 -2.96
CA GLY A 168 -24.40 -17.78 -4.24
C GLY A 168 -23.68 -16.98 -5.32
N ILE A 169 -22.43 -16.54 -5.09
CA ILE A 169 -21.63 -15.92 -6.16
C ILE A 169 -21.16 -16.98 -7.16
N PRO A 170 -21.44 -16.81 -8.47
CA PRO A 170 -20.94 -17.73 -9.49
C PRO A 170 -19.41 -17.84 -9.45
N GLU A 171 -18.90 -19.07 -9.53
CA GLU A 171 -17.47 -19.39 -9.44
C GLU A 171 -16.59 -18.66 -10.47
N GLY A 172 -17.15 -18.26 -11.62
CA GLY A 172 -16.44 -17.49 -12.63
C GLY A 172 -16.25 -15.99 -12.30
N MET A 173 -16.94 -15.46 -11.28
CA MET A 173 -16.85 -14.04 -10.88
C MET A 173 -15.67 -13.79 -9.93
N VAL A 174 -15.23 -14.81 -9.19
CA VAL A 174 -14.16 -14.69 -8.20
C VAL A 174 -13.15 -15.80 -8.44
N LYS A 175 -11.90 -15.44 -8.73
CA LYS A 175 -10.86 -16.42 -9.05
C LYS A 175 -9.59 -16.17 -8.25
N VAL A 176 -8.86 -17.26 -7.98
CA VAL A 176 -7.51 -17.25 -7.42
C VAL A 176 -6.53 -17.54 -8.54
N PHE A 177 -5.46 -16.75 -8.64
CA PHE A 177 -4.41 -16.93 -9.63
C PHE A 177 -3.06 -16.95 -8.93
N ASP A 178 -2.58 -18.17 -8.69
CA ASP A 178 -1.37 -18.48 -7.93
C ASP A 178 -0.40 -19.33 -8.77
N ALA A 179 0.58 -19.96 -8.11
CA ALA A 179 1.53 -20.86 -8.78
C ALA A 179 0.89 -22.19 -9.23
N ASN A 180 -0.14 -22.66 -8.53
CA ASN A 180 -0.75 -23.97 -8.72
C ASN A 180 -1.95 -23.95 -9.70
N THR A 181 -2.39 -22.77 -10.12
CA THR A 181 -3.50 -22.61 -11.06
C THR A 181 -3.22 -23.32 -12.39
N PRO A 182 -4.08 -24.25 -12.86
CA PRO A 182 -3.87 -24.97 -14.13
C PRO A 182 -3.74 -24.05 -15.34
N LEU A 183 -2.97 -24.44 -16.36
CA LEU A 183 -2.71 -23.60 -17.54
C LEU A 183 -3.98 -23.21 -18.32
N THR A 184 -4.97 -24.11 -18.37
CA THR A 184 -6.27 -23.85 -19.00
C THR A 184 -7.01 -22.74 -18.27
N GLU A 185 -7.12 -22.85 -16.94
CA GLU A 185 -7.76 -21.83 -16.09
C GLU A 185 -6.98 -20.51 -16.11
N GLN A 186 -5.64 -20.55 -16.12
CA GLN A 186 -4.84 -19.33 -16.26
C GLN A 186 -5.19 -18.58 -17.55
N LYS A 187 -5.35 -19.28 -18.68
CA LYS A 187 -5.75 -18.64 -19.94
C LYS A 187 -7.13 -18.01 -19.83
N GLU A 188 -8.10 -18.73 -19.25
CA GLU A 188 -9.47 -18.23 -19.07
C GLU A 188 -9.54 -16.99 -18.17
N ILE A 189 -8.84 -16.99 -17.04
CA ILE A 189 -8.76 -15.83 -16.14
C ILE A 189 -8.18 -14.62 -16.86
N LEU A 190 -7.05 -14.82 -17.57
CA LEU A 190 -6.34 -13.75 -18.26
C LEU A 190 -7.13 -13.18 -19.44
N ASP A 191 -7.91 -14.00 -20.13
CA ASP A 191 -8.80 -13.53 -21.20
C ASP A 191 -10.04 -12.82 -20.61
N SER A 192 -10.54 -13.28 -19.45
CA SER A 192 -11.62 -12.61 -18.72
C SER A 192 -11.25 -11.21 -18.21
N LEU A 193 -10.00 -11.00 -17.77
CA LEU A 193 -9.51 -9.67 -17.36
C LEU A 193 -9.68 -8.59 -18.43
N VAL A 194 -9.61 -8.97 -19.71
CA VAL A 194 -9.68 -8.04 -20.85
C VAL A 194 -11.04 -8.09 -21.58
N GLY A 195 -12.04 -8.69 -20.94
CA GLY A 195 -13.42 -8.80 -21.46
C GLY A 195 -13.61 -9.86 -22.55
N LYS A 196 -12.68 -10.82 -22.70
CA LYS A 196 -12.74 -11.89 -23.70
C LYS A 196 -13.28 -13.22 -23.14
N SER A 197 -14.17 -13.15 -22.15
CA SER A 197 -14.75 -14.35 -21.54
C SER A 197 -15.57 -15.15 -22.57
N THR A 198 -15.34 -16.46 -22.62
CA THR A 198 -16.10 -17.39 -23.47
C THR A 198 -17.53 -17.61 -22.95
N LYS A 199 -17.76 -17.39 -21.65
CA LYS A 199 -19.08 -17.49 -21.00
C LYS A 199 -19.73 -16.11 -20.94
N LYS A 200 -20.56 -15.79 -21.94
CA LYS A 200 -21.21 -14.48 -22.11
C LYS A 200 -21.93 -13.92 -20.86
N SER A 201 -22.37 -14.77 -19.92
CA SER A 201 -23.13 -14.33 -18.73
C SER A 201 -22.30 -14.13 -17.46
N ILE A 202 -21.02 -14.53 -17.42
CA ILE A 202 -20.20 -14.46 -16.20
C ILE A 202 -18.92 -13.67 -16.48
N SER A 203 -18.88 -12.44 -15.98
CA SER A 203 -17.70 -11.58 -16.00
C SER A 203 -16.91 -11.71 -14.69
N LEU A 204 -15.59 -11.87 -14.79
CA LEU A 204 -14.68 -11.78 -13.65
C LEU A 204 -14.89 -10.44 -12.93
N ARG A 205 -14.99 -10.47 -11.60
CA ARG A 205 -15.23 -9.31 -10.73
C ARG A 205 -14.11 -9.09 -9.73
N LEU A 206 -13.56 -10.17 -9.21
CA LEU A 206 -12.51 -10.16 -8.20
C LEU A 206 -11.46 -11.20 -8.54
N LEU A 207 -10.20 -10.77 -8.59
CA LEU A 207 -9.06 -11.65 -8.85
C LEU A 207 -8.09 -11.59 -7.67
N TYR A 208 -7.95 -12.70 -6.96
CA TYR A 208 -6.93 -12.88 -5.93
C TYR A 208 -5.61 -13.33 -6.57
N VAL A 209 -4.49 -12.72 -6.16
CA VAL A 209 -3.15 -13.04 -6.67
C VAL A 209 -2.14 -12.98 -5.53
N THR A 210 -1.15 -13.86 -5.54
CA THR A 210 -0.02 -13.76 -4.60
C THR A 210 1.00 -12.70 -5.09
N PRO A 211 1.73 -12.00 -4.19
CA PRO A 211 2.73 -11.03 -4.61
C PRO A 211 3.82 -11.65 -5.52
N GLU A 212 4.23 -12.90 -5.27
CA GLU A 212 5.24 -13.60 -6.06
C GLU A 212 4.74 -13.83 -7.50
N LYS A 213 3.46 -14.21 -7.65
CA LYS A 213 2.85 -14.45 -8.96
C LYS A 213 2.74 -13.14 -9.75
N LEU A 214 2.36 -12.05 -9.09
CA LEU A 214 2.31 -10.73 -9.69
C LEU A 214 3.69 -10.24 -10.14
N ALA A 215 4.73 -10.45 -9.32
CA ALA A 215 6.10 -10.06 -9.62
C ALA A 215 6.72 -10.88 -10.77
N LYS A 216 6.47 -12.20 -10.82
CA LYS A 216 7.12 -13.10 -11.77
C LYS A 216 6.37 -13.22 -13.10
N SER A 217 5.06 -12.97 -13.14
CA SER A 217 4.24 -13.21 -14.33
C SER A 217 4.10 -11.97 -15.23
N LYS A 218 5.01 -11.84 -16.20
CA LYS A 218 4.90 -10.81 -17.27
C LYS A 218 3.56 -10.88 -18.02
N ARG A 219 3.05 -12.10 -18.24
CA ARG A 219 1.76 -12.33 -18.93
C ARG A 219 0.58 -11.73 -18.14
N LEU A 220 0.60 -11.84 -16.80
CA LEU A 220 -0.42 -11.23 -15.94
C LEU A 220 -0.32 -9.70 -15.99
N LEU A 221 0.88 -9.13 -15.83
CA LEU A 221 1.09 -7.68 -15.90
C LEU A 221 0.61 -7.09 -17.23
N ASN A 222 0.98 -7.70 -18.37
CA ASN A 222 0.52 -7.26 -19.69
C ASN A 222 -1.00 -7.30 -19.83
N ARG A 223 -1.67 -8.28 -19.20
CA ARG A 223 -3.14 -8.38 -19.20
C ARG A 223 -3.79 -7.36 -18.27
N LEU A 224 -3.17 -7.04 -17.13
CA LEU A 224 -3.61 -5.96 -16.26
C LEU A 224 -3.46 -4.59 -16.92
N GLU A 225 -2.37 -4.33 -17.65
CA GLU A 225 -2.18 -3.12 -18.46
C GLU A 225 -3.23 -3.00 -19.58
N ALA A 226 -3.52 -4.12 -20.26
CA ALA A 226 -4.60 -4.17 -21.24
C ALA A 226 -6.00 -3.98 -20.62
N ALA A 227 -6.23 -4.46 -19.40
CA ALA A 227 -7.48 -4.23 -18.68
C ALA A 227 -7.59 -2.76 -18.24
N TYR A 228 -6.50 -2.18 -17.72
CA TYR A 228 -6.41 -0.79 -17.31
C TYR A 228 -6.69 0.18 -18.46
N SER A 229 -6.04 -0.01 -19.62
CA SER A 229 -6.26 0.83 -20.82
C SER A 229 -7.70 0.79 -21.34
N LYS A 230 -8.46 -0.26 -21.02
CA LYS A 230 -9.90 -0.39 -21.33
C LYS A 230 -10.83 0.07 -20.21
N GLY A 231 -10.29 0.59 -19.10
CA GLY A 231 -11.08 0.95 -17.92
C GLY A 231 -11.69 -0.24 -17.18
N LEU A 232 -11.19 -1.46 -17.40
CA LEU A 232 -11.68 -2.70 -16.77
C LEU A 232 -10.97 -3.02 -15.45
N LEU A 233 -9.92 -2.30 -15.07
CA LEU A 233 -9.28 -2.43 -13.75
C LEU A 233 -9.80 -1.32 -12.83
N GLY A 234 -10.64 -1.67 -11.87
CA GLY A 234 -11.36 -0.69 -11.05
C GLY A 234 -10.66 -0.33 -9.75
N ARG A 235 -9.89 -1.26 -9.19
CA ARG A 235 -9.22 -1.09 -7.89
C ARG A 235 -8.15 -2.14 -7.68
N ILE A 236 -7.15 -1.78 -6.88
CA ILE A 236 -6.17 -2.72 -6.34
C ILE A 236 -6.30 -2.73 -4.82
N ALA A 237 -6.59 -3.88 -4.23
CA ALA A 237 -6.56 -4.09 -2.79
C ALA A 237 -5.30 -4.88 -2.42
N ILE A 238 -4.59 -4.42 -1.39
CA ILE A 238 -3.41 -5.06 -0.84
C ILE A 238 -3.75 -5.49 0.57
N ASP A 239 -3.97 -6.79 0.75
CA ASP A 239 -4.19 -7.41 2.03
C ASP A 239 -2.87 -7.57 2.78
N GLU A 240 -2.91 -7.51 4.10
CA GLU A 240 -1.74 -7.43 4.98
C GLU A 240 -0.66 -6.44 4.48
N VAL A 241 -1.09 -5.22 4.12
CA VAL A 241 -0.24 -4.18 3.54
C VAL A 241 0.98 -3.83 4.40
N HIS A 242 0.92 -4.13 5.70
CA HIS A 242 2.05 -3.94 6.62
C HIS A 242 3.28 -4.78 6.22
N CYS A 243 3.14 -5.84 5.43
CA CYS A 243 4.24 -6.68 4.93
C CYS A 243 5.23 -5.93 4.03
N LEU A 244 4.85 -4.76 3.49
CA LEU A 244 5.75 -3.88 2.74
C LEU A 244 6.89 -3.33 3.60
N SER A 245 6.55 -2.95 4.83
CA SER A 245 7.44 -2.20 5.72
C SER A 245 8.34 -3.13 6.51
N GLN A 246 9.64 -2.87 6.53
CA GLN A 246 10.61 -3.59 7.39
C GLN A 246 10.35 -3.35 8.89
N TRP A 247 9.67 -2.25 9.22
CA TRP A 247 9.18 -1.95 10.57
C TRP A 247 7.90 -2.71 10.93
N GLY A 248 7.36 -3.48 9.97
CA GLY A 248 6.26 -4.41 10.19
C GLY A 248 6.75 -5.69 10.88
N HIS A 249 5.82 -6.40 11.52
CA HIS A 249 6.13 -7.65 12.22
C HIS A 249 6.23 -8.87 11.30
N ASP A 250 5.76 -8.77 10.05
CA ASP A 250 5.80 -9.84 9.03
C ASP A 250 6.26 -9.26 7.68
N PHE A 251 7.49 -8.74 7.62
CA PHE A 251 8.05 -8.20 6.36
C PHE A 251 8.20 -9.31 5.30
N ARG A 252 7.72 -9.04 4.07
CA ARG A 252 7.82 -9.97 2.94
C ARG A 252 8.51 -9.32 1.75
N PRO A 253 9.68 -9.82 1.30
CA PRO A 253 10.41 -9.24 0.17
C PRO A 253 9.58 -9.12 -1.11
N ASP A 254 8.72 -10.08 -1.42
CA ASP A 254 7.89 -10.05 -2.63
C ASP A 254 6.88 -8.89 -2.66
N TYR A 255 6.50 -8.33 -1.49
CA TYR A 255 5.68 -7.12 -1.43
C TYR A 255 6.44 -5.89 -1.92
N GLN A 256 7.77 -5.85 -1.83
CA GLN A 256 8.53 -4.69 -2.29
C GLN A 256 8.29 -4.42 -3.78
N PHE A 257 8.00 -5.44 -4.59
CA PHE A 257 7.68 -5.27 -6.01
C PHE A 257 6.45 -4.37 -6.22
N LEU A 258 5.52 -4.28 -5.26
CA LEU A 258 4.27 -3.54 -5.41
C LEU A 258 4.45 -2.02 -5.60
N HIS A 259 5.63 -1.47 -5.36
CA HIS A 259 5.97 -0.07 -5.69
C HIS A 259 5.75 0.27 -7.18
N VAL A 260 5.74 -0.73 -8.07
CA VAL A 260 5.48 -0.52 -9.50
C VAL A 260 4.03 -0.15 -9.80
N LEU A 261 3.09 -0.51 -8.92
CA LEU A 261 1.65 -0.45 -9.20
C LEU A 261 1.17 0.98 -9.45
N ARG A 262 1.57 1.95 -8.63
CA ARG A 262 1.19 3.35 -8.83
C ARG A 262 1.74 3.92 -10.13
N ARG A 263 2.93 3.50 -10.56
CA ARG A 263 3.51 3.93 -11.84
C ARG A 263 2.77 3.33 -13.04
N GLN A 264 2.40 2.05 -12.96
CA GLN A 264 1.69 1.36 -14.04
C GLN A 264 0.20 1.74 -14.12
N PHE A 265 -0.45 1.95 -12.98
CA PHE A 265 -1.88 2.17 -12.85
C PHE A 265 -2.19 3.48 -12.10
N PRO A 266 -1.77 4.64 -12.62
CA PRO A 266 -1.78 5.90 -11.88
C PRO A 266 -3.16 6.36 -11.42
N THR A 267 -4.23 6.03 -12.16
CA THR A 267 -5.60 6.43 -11.83
C THR A 267 -6.39 5.38 -11.04
N VAL A 268 -5.83 4.17 -10.86
CA VAL A 268 -6.52 3.10 -10.13
C VAL A 268 -6.36 3.34 -8.63
N PRO A 269 -7.45 3.35 -7.85
CA PRO A 269 -7.37 3.50 -6.40
C PRO A 269 -6.70 2.27 -5.76
N ILE A 270 -5.78 2.53 -4.84
CA ILE A 270 -5.10 1.50 -4.04
C ILE A 270 -5.69 1.50 -2.63
N LEU A 271 -6.16 0.33 -2.20
CA LEU A 271 -6.68 0.07 -0.87
C LEU A 271 -5.71 -0.85 -0.12
N GLY A 272 -4.90 -0.29 0.78
CA GLY A 272 -4.05 -1.05 1.69
C GLY A 272 -4.81 -1.45 2.96
N ILE A 273 -4.76 -2.70 3.36
CA ILE A 273 -5.56 -3.23 4.46
C ILE A 273 -4.67 -4.02 5.42
N THR A 274 -4.84 -3.80 6.72
CA THR A 274 -4.06 -4.54 7.74
C THR A 274 -4.81 -4.63 9.07
N ALA A 275 -4.49 -5.67 9.86
CA ALA A 275 -4.95 -5.78 11.24
C ALA A 275 -4.30 -4.77 12.18
N THR A 276 -3.00 -4.54 11.99
CA THR A 276 -2.15 -3.75 12.87
C THR A 276 -1.19 -2.93 12.02
N ALA A 277 -1.06 -1.64 12.36
CA ALA A 277 -0.03 -0.78 11.80
C ALA A 277 0.26 0.39 12.74
N SER A 278 1.52 0.54 13.11
CA SER A 278 2.00 1.75 13.79
C SER A 278 1.98 2.92 12.82
N GLY A 279 2.06 4.15 13.33
CA GLY A 279 2.17 5.35 12.48
C GLY A 279 3.35 5.27 11.50
N ASN A 280 4.47 4.71 11.96
CA ASN A 280 5.67 4.54 11.12
C ASN A 280 5.43 3.57 9.96
N VAL A 281 4.74 2.45 10.22
CA VAL A 281 4.38 1.47 9.18
C VAL A 281 3.46 2.12 8.14
N ILE A 282 2.50 2.97 8.56
CA ILE A 282 1.60 3.65 7.63
C ILE A 282 2.38 4.60 6.70
N VAL A 283 3.27 5.42 7.25
CA VAL A 283 4.11 6.35 6.47
C VAL A 283 5.01 5.60 5.49
N ASP A 284 5.60 4.48 5.94
CA ASP A 284 6.46 3.65 5.10
C ASP A 284 5.67 3.00 3.95
N VAL A 285 4.48 2.46 4.24
CA VAL A 285 3.55 1.93 3.23
C VAL A 285 3.17 3.00 2.20
N GLN A 286 2.84 4.22 2.64
CA GLN A 286 2.52 5.33 1.74
C GLN A 286 3.70 5.65 0.81
N SER A 287 4.91 5.74 1.36
CA SER A 287 6.13 5.99 0.59
C SER A 287 6.39 4.89 -0.44
N MET A 288 6.37 3.62 -0.02
CA MET A 288 6.66 2.47 -0.89
C MET A 288 5.65 2.30 -2.02
N LEU A 289 4.37 2.55 -1.77
CA LEU A 289 3.32 2.46 -2.78
C LEU A 289 3.15 3.75 -3.60
N GLY A 290 3.92 4.81 -3.29
CA GLY A 290 3.79 6.11 -3.94
C GLY A 290 2.45 6.80 -3.69
N LEU A 291 1.83 6.54 -2.53
CA LEU A 291 0.57 7.17 -2.12
C LEU A 291 0.87 8.55 -1.54
N GLN A 292 0.19 9.57 -2.07
CA GLN A 292 0.37 10.94 -1.62
C GLN A 292 -0.30 11.13 -0.24
N PRO A 293 0.44 11.53 0.83
CA PRO A 293 -0.11 11.60 2.18
C PRO A 293 -1.33 12.54 2.34
N ASP A 294 -1.41 13.60 1.53
CA ASP A 294 -2.52 14.55 1.49
C ASP A 294 -3.78 14.01 0.77
N LYS A 295 -3.62 13.01 -0.10
CA LYS A 295 -4.72 12.43 -0.89
C LYS A 295 -5.15 11.04 -0.40
N CYS A 296 -4.27 10.36 0.32
CA CYS A 296 -4.51 9.03 0.86
C CYS A 296 -5.30 9.13 2.18
N LEU A 297 -6.49 8.54 2.20
CA LEU A 297 -7.30 8.51 3.41
C LEU A 297 -6.83 7.37 4.34
N VAL A 298 -6.29 7.73 5.49
CA VAL A 298 -5.95 6.76 6.55
C VAL A 298 -7.15 6.57 7.47
N VAL A 299 -7.70 5.37 7.50
CA VAL A 299 -8.85 4.98 8.32
C VAL A 299 -8.40 3.95 9.34
N ARG A 300 -8.51 4.25 10.63
CA ARG A 300 -8.02 3.35 11.68
C ARG A 300 -8.99 3.27 12.87
N SER A 301 -9.19 2.06 13.39
CA SER A 301 -9.97 1.86 14.60
C SER A 301 -9.14 2.20 15.84
N CYS A 302 -9.79 2.65 16.90
CA CYS A 302 -9.18 2.68 18.22
C CYS A 302 -8.87 1.23 18.66
N TYR A 303 -7.66 0.98 19.18
CA TYR A 303 -7.20 -0.35 19.58
C TYR A 303 -7.98 -0.99 20.75
N ASN A 304 -8.94 -0.27 21.34
CA ASN A 304 -9.68 -0.73 22.50
C ASN A 304 -10.75 -1.78 22.14
N ARG A 305 -10.56 -3.02 22.60
CA ARG A 305 -11.57 -4.08 22.54
C ARG A 305 -12.30 -4.17 23.88
N LYS A 306 -13.46 -3.50 23.97
CA LYS A 306 -14.30 -3.47 25.17
C LYS A 306 -14.76 -4.85 25.65
N ASN A 307 -14.68 -5.87 24.79
CA ASN A 307 -15.09 -7.24 25.07
C ASN A 307 -13.93 -8.17 25.51
N LEU A 308 -12.71 -7.64 25.69
CA LEU A 308 -11.57 -8.41 26.21
C LEU A 308 -11.23 -7.95 27.63
N TYR A 309 -11.20 -8.89 28.57
CA TYR A 309 -10.67 -8.68 29.91
C TYR A 309 -9.22 -9.20 29.96
N TYR A 310 -8.29 -8.37 30.42
CA TYR A 310 -6.88 -8.72 30.54
C TYR A 310 -6.55 -8.95 32.02
N GLU A 311 -6.07 -10.15 32.35
CA GLU A 311 -5.63 -10.51 33.70
C GLU A 311 -4.19 -11.03 33.65
N MET A 312 -3.35 -10.61 34.60
CA MET A 312 -2.01 -11.16 34.79
C MET A 312 -2.02 -12.14 35.98
N LEU A 313 -1.74 -13.41 35.70
CA LEU A 313 -1.61 -14.43 36.73
C LEU A 313 -0.13 -14.72 36.99
N ILE A 314 0.23 -14.86 38.27
CA ILE A 314 1.55 -15.32 38.67
C ILE A 314 1.65 -16.80 38.32
N ARG A 315 2.66 -17.15 37.50
CA ARG A 315 2.96 -18.55 37.17
C ARG A 315 3.49 -19.24 38.44
N LYS A 316 2.70 -20.20 38.96
CA LYS A 316 3.13 -21.10 40.04
C LYS A 316 4.09 -22.16 39.53
#